data_AF-A0AAW9HYS0-F1
#
_entry.id   AF-A0AAW9HYS0-F1
#
_cell.length_a   1.000
_cell.length_b   1.000
_cell.length_c   1.000
_cell.angle_alpha   90.00
_cell.angle_beta   90.00
_cell.angle_gamma   90.00
#
_symmetry.space_group_name_H-M   'P 1'
#
loop_
_entity.id
_entity.type
_entity.pdbx_description
1 polymer ?
#
loop_
_entity_poly.entity_id
_entity_poly.type
_entity_poly.pdbx_seq_one_letter_code
_entity_poly.pdbx_strand_id
1 'polypeptide(L)'
;TIHRLLSTFKEMNYIDQNKEDNKYFATIKIFELGNSVTNKMPIKNIAKPYLQKLYEVCNETVNLGVIIGDDIIYLDKIMTKEPLRIDLEIGKKVPVYCSSLGKSMLAFSNSMNLHTIKFEKFTNKTISN
;
A
#
# COMPACT_ATOMS: atom_id res chain seq x y z
N THR A 1 22.49 3.93 -18.83
CA THR A 1 22.27 4.52 -17.48
C THR A 1 21.41 3.62 -16.59
N ILE A 2 20.29 3.08 -17.07
CA ILE A 2 19.47 2.07 -16.34
C ILE A 2 20.20 0.73 -16.16
N HIS A 3 20.87 0.23 -17.22
CA HIS A 3 21.59 -1.06 -17.16
C HIS A 3 22.63 -1.12 -16.04
N ARG A 4 23.41 -0.04 -15.83
CA ARG A 4 24.39 0.02 -14.74
C ARG A 4 23.75 -0.06 -13.37
N LEU A 5 22.61 0.61 -13.16
CA LEU A 5 21.88 0.55 -11.89
C LEU A 5 21.34 -0.86 -11.62
N LEU A 6 20.78 -1.51 -12.65
CA LEU A 6 20.31 -2.89 -12.53
C LEU A 6 21.47 -3.87 -12.28
N SER A 7 22.63 -3.68 -12.93
CA SER A 7 23.84 -4.45 -12.64
C SER A 7 24.27 -4.28 -11.18
N THR A 8 24.29 -3.05 -10.66
CA THR A 8 24.61 -2.79 -9.25
C THR A 8 23.61 -3.44 -8.30
N PHE A 9 22.29 -3.34 -8.55
CA PHE A 9 21.30 -4.03 -7.72
C PHE A 9 21.41 -5.55 -7.79
N LYS A 10 21.80 -6.09 -8.94
CA LYS A 10 22.08 -7.52 -9.11
C LYS A 10 23.33 -7.95 -8.34
N GLU A 11 24.43 -7.22 -8.45
CA GLU A 11 25.66 -7.44 -7.68
C GLU A 11 25.42 -7.35 -6.16
N MET A 12 24.54 -6.44 -5.74
CA MET A 12 24.13 -6.28 -4.35
C MET A 12 23.04 -7.29 -3.92
N ASN A 13 22.64 -8.25 -4.78
CA ASN A 13 21.61 -9.26 -4.53
C ASN A 13 20.23 -8.70 -4.19
N TYR A 14 19.86 -7.49 -4.62
CA TYR A 14 18.49 -6.97 -4.46
C TYR A 14 17.54 -7.51 -5.54
N ILE A 15 18.06 -7.68 -6.75
CA ILE A 15 17.32 -8.23 -7.89
C ILE A 15 18.14 -9.35 -8.53
N ASP A 16 17.49 -10.25 -9.23
CA ASP A 16 18.14 -11.18 -10.15
C ASP A 16 17.44 -11.12 -11.51
N GLN A 17 18.00 -11.77 -12.52
CA GLN A 17 17.50 -11.75 -13.88
C GLN A 17 17.26 -13.18 -14.37
N ASN A 18 16.04 -13.46 -14.81
CA ASN A 18 15.71 -14.74 -15.43
C ASN A 18 16.53 -14.90 -16.72
N LYS A 19 17.21 -16.05 -16.85
CA LYS A 19 18.05 -16.36 -18.01
C LYS A 19 17.23 -16.63 -19.28
N GLU A 20 15.96 -17.03 -19.12
CA GLU A 20 15.10 -17.41 -20.25
C GLU A 20 14.47 -16.19 -20.94
N ASP A 21 13.94 -15.24 -20.17
CA ASP A 21 13.23 -14.07 -20.71
C ASP A 21 13.88 -12.72 -20.40
N ASN A 22 15.07 -12.72 -19.78
CA ASN A 22 15.84 -11.54 -19.40
C ASN A 22 15.13 -10.57 -18.45
N LYS A 23 14.00 -10.96 -17.83
CA LYS A 23 13.28 -10.10 -16.89
C LYS A 23 13.93 -10.13 -15.52
N TYR A 24 13.92 -8.97 -14.87
CA TYR A 24 14.40 -8.83 -13.51
C TYR A 24 13.29 -9.14 -12.49
N PHE A 25 13.64 -9.76 -11.37
CA PHE A 25 12.74 -10.02 -10.26
C PHE A 25 13.44 -9.72 -8.92
N ALA A 26 12.64 -9.38 -7.90
CA ALA A 26 13.14 -9.14 -6.55
C ALA A 26 13.64 -10.44 -5.91
N THR A 27 14.77 -10.40 -5.22
CA THR A 27 15.28 -11.54 -4.46
C THR A 27 14.71 -11.55 -3.03
N ILE A 28 15.04 -12.60 -2.27
CA ILE A 28 14.74 -12.69 -0.84
C ILE A 28 15.29 -11.51 -0.02
N LYS A 29 16.37 -10.86 -0.48
CA LYS A 29 16.96 -9.70 0.22
C LYS A 29 15.99 -8.52 0.31
N ILE A 30 15.21 -8.27 -0.74
CA ILE A 30 14.15 -7.24 -0.71
C ILE A 30 13.06 -7.64 0.30
N PHE A 31 12.71 -8.92 0.36
CA PHE A 31 11.75 -9.43 1.35
C PHE A 31 12.25 -9.25 2.78
N GLU A 32 13.50 -9.57 3.09
CA GLU A 32 14.11 -9.38 4.41
C GLU A 32 14.08 -7.91 4.86
N LEU A 33 14.40 -6.98 3.94
CA LEU A 33 14.33 -5.55 4.21
C LEU A 33 12.89 -5.08 4.44
N GLY A 34 11.94 -5.53 3.62
CA GLY A 34 10.52 -5.25 3.80
C GLY A 34 9.99 -5.77 5.15
N ASN A 35 10.41 -6.97 5.54
CA ASN A 35 10.04 -7.56 6.83
C ASN A 35 10.64 -6.78 8.02
N SER A 36 11.90 -6.34 7.91
CA SER A 36 12.56 -5.49 8.90
C SER A 36 11.82 -4.15 9.10
N VAL A 37 11.37 -3.53 8.02
CA VAL A 37 10.52 -2.32 8.09
C VAL A 37 9.19 -2.63 8.77
N THR A 38 8.54 -3.72 8.38
CA THR A 38 7.24 -4.13 8.95
C THR A 38 7.33 -4.38 10.45
N ASN A 39 8.41 -5.02 10.93
CA ASN A 39 8.66 -5.24 12.36
C ASN A 39 8.83 -3.92 13.15
N LYS A 40 9.31 -2.86 12.49
CA LYS A 40 9.42 -1.52 13.08
C LYS A 40 8.12 -0.70 12.99
N MET A 41 7.05 -1.25 12.42
CA MET A 41 5.73 -0.60 12.36
C MET A 41 4.79 -1.24 13.40
N PRO A 42 4.88 -0.84 14.70
CA PRO A 42 4.09 -1.46 15.77
C PRO A 42 2.58 -1.29 15.56
N ILE A 43 2.16 -0.33 14.72
CA ILE A 43 0.77 -0.04 14.43
C ILE A 43 -0.01 -1.27 13.94
N LYS A 44 0.60 -2.19 13.18
CA LYS A 44 -0.09 -3.41 12.74
C LYS A 44 -0.51 -4.28 13.92
N ASN A 45 0.42 -4.53 14.84
CA ASN A 45 0.18 -5.34 16.03
C ASN A 45 -0.79 -4.66 16.99
N ILE A 46 -0.67 -3.34 17.15
CA ILE A 46 -1.57 -2.54 18.00
C ILE A 46 -2.98 -2.50 17.42
N ALA A 47 -3.12 -2.32 16.11
CA ALA A 47 -4.42 -2.19 15.44
C ALA A 47 -5.16 -3.52 15.29
N LYS A 48 -4.44 -4.65 15.18
CA LYS A 48 -5.01 -5.99 14.94
C LYS A 48 -6.26 -6.34 15.76
N PRO A 49 -6.29 -6.19 17.11
CA PRO A 49 -7.50 -6.49 17.89
C PRO A 49 -8.69 -5.58 17.53
N TYR A 50 -8.44 -4.32 17.15
CA TYR A 50 -9.48 -3.39 16.73
C TYR A 50 -10.02 -3.71 15.34
N LEU A 51 -9.14 -4.11 14.42
CA LEU A 51 -9.57 -4.58 13.09
C LEU A 51 -10.46 -5.82 13.23
N GLN A 52 -10.07 -6.76 14.10
CA GLN A 52 -10.83 -7.99 14.35
C GLN A 52 -12.21 -7.67 14.92
N LYS A 53 -12.28 -6.80 15.93
CA LYS A 53 -13.54 -6.35 16.50
C LYS A 53 -14.44 -5.64 15.48
N LEU A 54 -13.86 -4.82 14.60
CA LEU A 54 -14.62 -4.15 13.54
C LEU A 54 -15.15 -5.16 12.52
N TYR A 55 -14.32 -6.13 12.11
CA TYR A 55 -14.71 -7.20 11.21
C TYR A 55 -15.87 -8.03 11.78
N GLU A 56 -15.83 -8.38 13.07
CA GLU A 56 -16.91 -9.12 13.74
C GLU A 56 -18.25 -8.37 13.75
N VAL A 57 -18.22 -7.03 13.71
CA VAL A 57 -19.42 -6.20 13.69
C VAL A 57 -19.96 -6.01 12.28
N CYS A 58 -19.09 -5.77 11.29
CA CYS A 58 -19.53 -5.47 9.92
C CYS A 58 -19.61 -6.67 8.99
N ASN A 59 -18.90 -7.77 9.30
CA ASN A 59 -18.69 -8.94 8.43
C ASN A 59 -18.13 -8.59 7.02
N GLU A 60 -17.49 -7.44 6.89
CA GLU A 60 -16.93 -6.91 5.64
C GLU A 60 -15.42 -6.76 5.73
N THR A 61 -14.73 -6.69 4.58
CA THR A 61 -13.28 -6.50 4.57
C THR A 61 -12.88 -5.22 5.30
N VAL A 62 -12.05 -5.35 6.34
CA VAL A 62 -11.51 -4.21 7.10
C VAL A 62 -10.07 -3.97 6.67
N ASN A 63 -9.76 -2.74 6.28
CA ASN A 63 -8.45 -2.34 5.79
C ASN A 63 -7.75 -1.40 6.78
N LEU A 64 -6.43 -1.57 6.92
CA LEU A 64 -5.55 -0.64 7.64
C LEU A 64 -4.58 -0.01 6.64
N GLY A 65 -4.42 1.31 6.69
CA GLY A 65 -3.47 2.01 5.85
C GLY A 65 -2.88 3.25 6.53
N VAL A 66 -1.89 3.85 5.87
CA VAL A 66 -1.21 5.07 6.30
C VAL A 66 -0.99 5.99 5.12
N ILE A 67 -0.96 7.30 5.36
CA ILE A 67 -0.56 8.28 4.34
C ILE A 67 0.96 8.29 4.20
N ILE A 68 1.45 8.18 2.97
CA ILE A 68 2.87 8.38 2.60
C ILE A 68 2.92 9.24 1.34
N GLY A 69 3.38 10.49 1.49
CA GLY A 69 3.28 11.49 0.42
C GLY A 69 1.81 11.71 0.06
N ASP A 70 1.50 11.71 -1.24
CA ASP A 70 0.16 11.93 -1.78
C ASP A 70 -0.67 10.64 -1.97
N ASP A 71 -0.23 9.54 -1.34
CA ASP A 71 -0.89 8.24 -1.40
C ASP A 71 -1.22 7.69 0.00
N ILE A 72 -2.19 6.78 0.03
CA ILE A 72 -2.33 5.79 1.10
C ILE A 72 -1.64 4.52 0.68
N ILE A 73 -0.92 3.90 1.63
CA ILE A 73 -0.43 2.53 1.54
C ILE A 73 -1.24 1.64 2.47
N TYR A 74 -1.82 0.56 1.94
CA TYR A 74 -2.47 -0.47 2.75
C TYR A 74 -1.42 -1.32 3.47
N LEU A 75 -1.46 -1.36 4.79
CA LEU A 75 -0.49 -2.08 5.63
C LEU A 75 -0.97 -3.47 6.06
N ASP A 76 -2.28 -3.60 6.27
CA ASP A 76 -2.90 -4.84 6.73
C ASP A 76 -4.39 -4.88 6.38
N LYS A 77 -4.99 -6.06 6.46
CA LYS A 77 -6.43 -6.23 6.28
C LYS A 77 -6.94 -7.52 6.92
N ILE A 78 -8.22 -7.51 7.28
CA ILE A 78 -9.00 -8.72 7.56
C ILE A 78 -9.99 -8.88 6.41
N MET A 79 -9.81 -9.95 5.63
CA MET A 79 -10.64 -10.23 4.47
C MET A 79 -11.95 -10.91 4.88
N THR A 80 -13.06 -10.45 4.29
CA THR A 80 -14.33 -11.15 4.45
C THR A 80 -14.32 -12.53 3.77
N LYS A 81 -15.13 -13.43 4.33
CA LYS A 81 -15.40 -14.77 3.78
C LYS A 81 -16.50 -14.75 2.72
N GLU A 82 -17.20 -13.63 2.56
CA GLU A 82 -18.21 -13.48 1.53
C GLU A 82 -17.60 -13.62 0.12
N PRO A 83 -18.31 -14.27 -0.83
CA PRO A 83 -17.79 -14.53 -2.17
C PRO A 83 -17.62 -13.25 -2.99
N LEU A 84 -18.50 -12.26 -2.79
CA LEU A 84 -18.37 -10.94 -3.40
C LEU A 84 -17.57 -10.05 -2.45
N ARG A 85 -16.31 -9.78 -2.81
CA ARG A 85 -15.41 -8.96 -1.98
C ARG A 85 -14.46 -8.15 -2.82
N ILE A 86 -14.04 -7.02 -2.26
CA ILE A 86 -12.96 -6.20 -2.81
C ILE A 86 -11.66 -6.60 -2.13
N ASP A 87 -10.69 -7.02 -2.93
CA ASP A 87 -9.38 -7.42 -2.46
C ASP A 87 -8.32 -6.36 -2.82
N LEU A 88 -7.91 -5.59 -1.82
CA LEU A 88 -6.83 -4.61 -1.94
C LEU A 88 -5.53 -5.20 -1.39
N GLU A 89 -4.52 -5.32 -2.25
CA GLU A 89 -3.23 -5.89 -1.86
C GLU A 89 -2.52 -5.06 -0.79
N ILE A 90 -1.85 -5.73 0.14
CA ILE A 90 -0.97 -5.08 1.12
C ILE A 90 0.22 -4.48 0.35
N GLY A 91 0.58 -3.24 0.66
CA GLY A 91 1.60 -2.47 -0.05
C GLY A 91 1.06 -1.68 -1.25
N LYS A 92 -0.20 -1.89 -1.65
CA LYS A 92 -0.82 -1.13 -2.74
C LYS A 92 -0.94 0.33 -2.37
N LYS A 93 -0.58 1.20 -3.33
CA LYS A 93 -0.73 2.65 -3.24
C LYS A 93 -2.02 3.11 -3.91
N VAL A 94 -2.72 4.03 -3.27
CA VAL A 94 -3.91 4.69 -3.82
C VAL A 94 -3.87 6.18 -3.48
N PRO A 95 -4.13 7.09 -4.44
CA PRO A 95 -4.13 8.52 -4.15
C PRO A 95 -5.09 8.87 -3.02
N VAL A 96 -4.65 9.73 -2.09
CA VAL A 96 -5.41 9.94 -0.84
C VAL A 96 -6.79 10.59 -1.10
N TYR A 97 -6.93 11.38 -2.17
CA TYR A 97 -8.19 12.10 -2.46
C TYR A 97 -9.33 11.18 -2.93
N CYS A 98 -9.03 9.99 -3.47
CA CYS A 98 -10.02 9.16 -4.16
C CYS A 98 -10.49 7.92 -3.37
N SER A 99 -10.08 7.77 -2.11
CA SER A 99 -10.54 6.68 -1.23
C SER A 99 -11.27 7.22 0.00
N SER A 100 -12.14 6.39 0.60
CA SER A 100 -12.81 6.75 1.86
C SER A 100 -11.78 6.95 2.98
N LEU A 101 -10.86 6.00 3.13
CA LEU A 101 -9.77 6.06 4.12
C LEU A 101 -8.95 7.35 4.00
N GLY A 102 -8.62 7.75 2.76
CA GLY A 102 -7.78 8.93 2.53
C GLY A 102 -8.49 10.22 2.80
N LYS A 103 -9.73 10.33 2.35
CA LYS A 103 -10.59 11.48 2.68
C LYS A 103 -10.81 11.60 4.19
N SER A 104 -11.02 10.49 4.90
CA SER A 104 -11.14 10.47 6.36
C SER A 104 -9.86 10.96 7.04
N MET A 105 -8.69 10.53 6.58
CA MET A 105 -7.41 11.01 7.13
C MET A 105 -7.13 12.48 6.80
N LEU A 106 -7.44 12.92 5.57
CA LEU A 106 -7.30 14.31 5.14
C LEU A 106 -8.16 15.26 5.96
N ALA A 107 -9.37 14.86 6.32
CA ALA A 107 -10.29 15.69 7.11
C ALA A 107 -9.68 16.13 8.46
N PHE A 108 -8.66 15.42 8.95
CA PHE A 108 -7.95 15.71 10.19
C PHE A 108 -6.45 16.00 9.97
N SER A 109 -6.01 16.20 8.73
CA SER A 109 -4.62 16.51 8.40
C SER A 109 -4.45 18.01 8.15
N ASN A 110 -3.64 18.66 8.98
CA ASN A 110 -3.28 20.08 8.79
C ASN A 110 -2.05 20.26 7.88
N SER A 111 -1.34 19.18 7.57
CA SER A 111 -0.04 19.23 6.89
C SER A 111 -0.11 18.96 5.39
N MET A 112 -1.26 18.50 4.88
CA MET A 112 -1.40 18.12 3.48
C MET A 112 -1.90 19.30 2.64
N ASN A 113 -1.10 19.75 1.66
CA ASN A 113 -1.53 20.76 0.71
C ASN A 113 -2.22 20.10 -0.50
N LEU A 114 -3.55 20.15 -0.56
CA LEU A 114 -4.31 19.55 -1.66
C LEU A 114 -4.14 20.29 -3.00
N HIS A 115 -3.71 21.55 -3.00
CA HIS A 115 -3.55 22.33 -4.23
C HIS A 115 -2.39 21.84 -5.10
N THR A 116 -1.45 21.08 -4.55
CA THR A 116 -0.33 20.50 -5.30
C THR A 116 -0.68 19.16 -5.95
N ILE A 117 -1.86 18.60 -5.64
CA ILE A 117 -2.27 17.26 -6.09
C ILE A 117 -3.25 17.40 -7.25
N LYS A 118 -2.93 16.74 -8.38
CA LYS A 118 -3.84 16.62 -9.52
C LYS A 118 -4.84 15.50 -9.27
N PHE A 119 -6.14 15.80 -9.32
CA PHE A 119 -7.17 14.79 -9.07
C PHE A 119 -7.58 14.11 -10.38
N GLU A 120 -6.89 13.02 -10.70
CA GLU A 120 -7.23 12.13 -11.80
C GLU A 120 -8.56 11.39 -11.56
N LYS A 121 -9.36 11.28 -12.62
CA LYS A 121 -10.68 10.68 -12.55
C LYS A 121 -10.60 9.17 -12.81
N PHE A 122 -10.60 8.37 -11.75
CA PHE A 122 -10.59 6.89 -11.85
C PHE A 122 -11.96 6.28 -12.18
N THR A 123 -13.04 6.96 -11.79
CA THR A 123 -14.42 6.52 -12.05
C THR A 123 -15.29 7.73 -12.39
N ASN A 124 -16.50 7.50 -12.91
CA ASN A 124 -17.48 8.57 -13.10
C ASN A 124 -17.83 9.34 -11.81
N LYS A 125 -17.64 8.72 -10.64
CA LYS A 125 -17.91 9.28 -9.30
C LYS A 125 -16.68 9.84 -8.58
N THR A 126 -15.49 9.74 -9.15
CA THR A 126 -14.29 10.33 -8.55
C THR A 126 -14.38 11.86 -8.63
N ILE A 127 -14.20 12.53 -7.50
CA ILE A 127 -14.11 14.00 -7.43
C ILE A 127 -12.78 14.41 -8.08
N SER A 128 -12.84 15.29 -9.07
CA SER A 128 -11.69 15.82 -9.79
C SER A 128 -11.64 17.35 -9.70
N ASN A 129 -10.46 17.94 -9.87
CA ASN A 129 -10.21 19.38 -9.98
C ASN A 129 -9.81 19.78 -11.40
#